data_AF-A0A932CDW2-F1
#
_entry.id   AF-A0A932CDW2-F1
#
_cell.length_a   1.000
_cell.length_b   1.000
_cell.length_c   1.000
_cell.angle_alpha   90.00
_cell.angle_beta   90.00
_cell.angle_gamma   90.00
#
_symmetry.space_group_name_H-M   'P 1'
#
loop_
_entity.id
_entity.type
_entity.pdbx_description
1 polymer ?
#
loop_
_entity_poly.entity_id
_entity_poly.type
_entity_poly.pdbx_seq_one_letter_code
_entity_poly.pdbx_strand_id
1 'polypeptide(L)'
;MNNIAYVDLTNQKVTVKDIPQKLRQMFLGGRGINMYLLYNHVKKGVQPLSPENTLIFGAGMLTGMHVLASARYNVSGRSPHSGLIGDSNAGGFFGPELRFAGIDHLVITGKAAKPVYLWIHDGKIEFRDASHLNDLNTTETFETLREESGDPQSQMAIIGPAGRRQVIFANVMNSINNANGHTGMGAVMGSKNLWAIVVRGTQTLPARDPELLYKVFDKQYKQVLSRKGFKANAFYGTLMRMSLMRTQMTMKGHNYQFNAVDLGEDVDIENFMDNYEYAKASCFNCPQHTKHIHVVKSGPHKGMVGGGPEFAAAGGFSGTCGATDWETILECWDLCNQYGIDGMYASDYIAWAMELYQRGLIDEKVTGGLSLRWGDHHAMTELIHQMGRKEGFGGFLDEGWKAVNTKLFGEAAPMYERYIPMIKGEPMEGNFKGMIAQALGAATATRGSCHLRSRYTLEEFSLPSKVVADILGREVNPDPDAYEGK
;
A
#
# COMPACT_ATOMS: atom_id res chain seq x y z
N MET A 1 -21.99 -4.58 18.28
CA MET A 1 -22.20 -3.13 18.11
C MET A 1 -21.42 -2.68 16.90
N ASN A 2 -21.94 -1.72 16.13
CA ASN A 2 -21.39 -1.34 14.82
C ASN A 2 -21.42 0.19 14.66
N ASN A 3 -20.34 0.89 15.01
CA ASN A 3 -20.34 2.35 15.14
C ASN A 3 -19.49 3.07 14.09
N ILE A 4 -19.94 4.29 13.75
CA ILE A 4 -19.15 5.31 13.08
C ILE A 4 -18.77 6.36 14.13
N ALA A 5 -17.47 6.56 14.34
CA ALA A 5 -16.94 7.66 15.12
C ALA A 5 -16.57 8.82 14.18
N TYR A 6 -17.20 9.98 14.37
CA TYR A 6 -16.89 11.22 13.68
C TYR A 6 -15.96 12.05 14.57
N VAL A 7 -14.77 12.36 14.06
CA VAL A 7 -13.72 13.12 14.73
C VAL A 7 -13.48 14.42 13.98
N ASP A 8 -13.71 15.53 14.67
CA ASP A 8 -13.33 16.86 14.22
C ASP A 8 -12.04 17.26 14.95
N LEU A 9 -10.93 17.28 14.22
CA LEU A 9 -9.62 17.63 14.76
C LEU A 9 -9.47 19.12 15.09
N THR A 10 -10.22 19.98 14.40
CA THR A 10 -10.17 21.43 14.63
C THR A 10 -10.78 21.76 15.98
N ASN A 11 -11.95 21.20 16.26
CA ASN A 11 -12.69 21.44 17.52
C ASN A 11 -12.42 20.39 18.60
N GLN A 12 -11.58 19.38 18.31
CA GLN A 12 -11.33 18.21 19.16
C GLN A 12 -12.63 17.57 19.67
N LYS A 13 -13.59 17.39 18.77
CA LYS A 13 -14.92 16.86 19.09
C LYS A 13 -15.08 15.46 18.52
N VAL A 14 -15.65 14.57 19.32
CA VAL A 14 -15.99 13.21 18.93
C VAL A 14 -17.50 13.03 18.99
N THR A 15 -18.08 12.39 18.00
CA THR A 15 -19.48 11.97 18.00
C THR A 15 -19.57 10.55 17.46
N VAL A 16 -20.13 9.64 18.26
CA VAL A 16 -20.30 8.24 17.86
C VAL A 16 -21.77 8.01 17.48
N LYS A 17 -22.01 7.33 16.36
CA LYS A 17 -23.34 6.97 15.89
C LYS A 17 -23.37 5.52 15.45
N ASP A 18 -24.50 4.85 15.66
CA ASP A 18 -24.74 3.53 15.09
C ASP A 18 -24.74 3.58 13.56
N ILE A 19 -24.26 2.51 12.93
CA ILE A 19 -24.42 2.30 11.49
C ILE A 19 -25.86 1.85 11.23
N PRO A 20 -26.66 2.61 10.45
CA PRO A 20 -28.01 2.20 10.10
C PRO A 20 -28.01 0.85 9.38
N GLN A 21 -28.95 -0.04 9.72
CA GLN A 21 -29.06 -1.37 9.09
C GLN A 21 -29.17 -1.28 7.56
N LYS A 22 -29.92 -0.31 7.05
CA LYS A 22 -30.05 -0.05 5.61
C LYS A 22 -28.69 0.23 4.96
N LEU A 23 -27.81 0.99 5.64
CA LEU A 23 -26.49 1.30 5.12
C LEU A 23 -25.61 0.04 5.06
N ARG A 24 -25.65 -0.80 6.10
CA ARG A 24 -24.99 -2.11 6.11
C ARG A 24 -25.48 -3.03 4.99
N GLN A 25 -26.78 -3.08 4.73
CA GLN A 25 -27.35 -3.90 3.66
C GLN A 25 -26.91 -3.43 2.26
N MET A 26 -26.80 -2.11 2.06
CA MET A 26 -26.40 -1.54 0.76
C MET A 26 -24.90 -1.61 0.51
N PHE A 27 -24.06 -1.42 1.53
CA PHE A 27 -22.63 -1.20 1.36
C PHE A 27 -21.73 -2.16 2.15
N LEU A 28 -22.31 -3.08 2.93
CA LEU A 28 -21.63 -4.06 3.79
C LEU A 28 -20.78 -3.42 4.90
N GLY A 29 -19.62 -2.85 4.56
CA GLY A 29 -18.64 -2.26 5.47
C GLY A 29 -17.34 -1.89 4.74
N GLY A 30 -16.30 -1.53 5.48
CA GLY A 30 -14.98 -1.21 4.94
C GLY A 30 -15.06 -0.20 3.78
N ARG A 31 -14.47 -0.55 2.63
CA ARG A 31 -14.53 0.29 1.42
C ARG A 31 -15.94 0.78 1.08
N GLY A 32 -16.97 -0.08 1.14
CA GLY A 32 -18.31 0.29 0.69
C GLY A 32 -18.89 1.46 1.48
N ILE A 33 -18.88 1.35 2.81
CA ILE A 33 -19.35 2.43 3.70
C ILE A 33 -18.40 3.63 3.63
N ASN A 34 -17.08 3.44 3.50
CA ASN A 34 -16.15 4.55 3.26
C ASN A 34 -16.53 5.36 2.02
N MET A 35 -16.87 4.70 0.90
CA MET A 35 -17.27 5.40 -0.33
C MET A 35 -18.58 6.16 -0.15
N TYR A 36 -19.57 5.58 0.55
CA TYR A 36 -20.80 6.28 0.90
C TYR A 36 -20.50 7.55 1.73
N LEU A 37 -19.68 7.41 2.77
CA LEU A 37 -19.30 8.53 3.63
C LEU A 37 -18.53 9.59 2.84
N LEU A 38 -17.56 9.19 2.01
CA LEU A 38 -16.79 10.11 1.17
C LEU A 38 -17.70 10.90 0.22
N TYR A 39 -18.66 10.24 -0.43
CA TYR A 39 -19.63 10.88 -1.32
C TYR A 39 -20.47 11.95 -0.61
N ASN A 40 -20.84 11.71 0.66
CA ASN A 40 -21.68 12.63 1.43
C ASN A 40 -20.88 13.74 2.14
N HIS A 41 -19.60 13.51 2.44
CA HIS A 41 -18.78 14.43 3.24
C HIS A 41 -17.77 15.25 2.43
N VAL A 42 -17.37 14.80 1.24
CA VAL A 42 -16.40 15.52 0.40
C VAL A 42 -17.11 16.21 -0.75
N LYS A 43 -17.16 17.55 -0.67
CA LYS A 43 -17.75 18.40 -1.71
C LYS A 43 -16.86 18.45 -2.96
N LYS A 44 -17.47 18.74 -4.11
CA LYS A 44 -16.74 19.01 -5.37
C LYS A 44 -15.78 20.20 -5.15
N GLY A 45 -14.53 20.06 -5.61
CA GLY A 45 -13.52 21.12 -5.54
C GLY A 45 -12.67 21.14 -4.26
N VAL A 46 -12.96 20.28 -3.27
CA VAL A 46 -12.10 20.13 -2.08
C VAL A 46 -10.68 19.77 -2.50
N GLN A 47 -9.69 20.47 -1.95
CA GLN A 47 -8.28 20.19 -2.22
C GLN A 47 -7.80 18.99 -1.39
N PRO A 48 -6.95 18.09 -1.92
CA PRO A 48 -6.59 16.85 -1.22
C PRO A 48 -5.92 17.05 0.16
N LEU A 49 -5.11 18.09 0.34
CA LEU A 49 -4.41 18.35 1.60
C LEU A 49 -5.11 19.42 2.47
N SER A 50 -6.37 19.74 2.16
CA SER A 50 -7.15 20.71 2.93
C SER A 50 -7.83 20.08 4.16
N PRO A 51 -8.12 20.87 5.21
CA PRO A 51 -8.91 20.41 6.36
C PRO A 51 -10.27 19.82 5.99
N GLU A 52 -10.88 20.27 4.89
CA GLU A 52 -12.18 19.82 4.37
C GLU A 52 -12.12 18.44 3.72
N ASN A 53 -10.95 17.95 3.31
CA ASN A 53 -10.83 16.57 2.83
C ASN A 53 -11.12 15.63 3.99
N THR A 54 -11.94 14.61 3.76
CA THR A 54 -12.29 13.63 4.79
C THR A 54 -11.32 12.46 4.71
N LEU A 55 -10.74 12.07 5.85
CA LEU A 55 -9.91 10.88 5.98
C LEU A 55 -10.71 9.81 6.74
N ILE A 56 -10.92 8.64 6.15
CA ILE A 56 -11.81 7.62 6.70
C ILE A 56 -11.06 6.31 6.86
N PHE A 57 -10.95 5.81 8.09
CA PHE A 57 -10.53 4.44 8.38
C PHE A 57 -11.78 3.58 8.49
N GLY A 58 -11.85 2.47 7.76
CA GLY A 58 -13.02 1.59 7.73
C GLY A 58 -12.65 0.12 7.72
N ALA A 59 -13.02 -0.59 8.78
CA ALA A 59 -12.88 -2.03 8.86
C ALA A 59 -14.00 -2.75 8.10
N GLY A 60 -13.68 -3.87 7.46
CA GLY A 60 -14.66 -4.70 6.78
C GLY A 60 -15.70 -5.28 7.74
N MET A 61 -16.89 -5.63 7.22
CA MET A 61 -17.96 -6.24 8.02
C MET A 61 -17.55 -7.52 8.75
N LEU A 62 -16.63 -8.29 8.15
CA LEU A 62 -16.12 -9.54 8.70
C LEU A 62 -14.80 -9.39 9.45
N THR A 63 -14.19 -8.20 9.45
CA THR A 63 -12.88 -7.96 10.07
C THR A 63 -12.94 -8.26 11.58
N GLY A 64 -11.96 -8.95 12.16
CA GLY A 64 -11.98 -9.37 13.57
C GLY A 64 -12.92 -10.54 13.90
N MET A 65 -13.82 -10.95 12.99
CA MET A 65 -14.67 -12.13 13.20
C MET A 65 -13.86 -13.42 13.02
N HIS A 66 -14.38 -14.53 13.55
CA HIS A 66 -13.80 -15.87 13.38
C HIS A 66 -14.04 -16.42 11.96
N VAL A 67 -13.49 -15.75 10.95
CA VAL A 67 -13.47 -16.15 9.55
C VAL A 67 -12.06 -15.99 8.98
N LEU A 68 -11.76 -16.71 7.89
CA LEU A 68 -10.43 -16.71 7.29
C LEU A 68 -9.95 -15.30 6.91
N ALA A 69 -8.73 -14.98 7.33
CA ALA A 69 -8.00 -13.75 6.96
C ALA A 69 -8.80 -12.46 7.18
N SER A 70 -9.55 -12.38 8.28
CA SER A 70 -10.43 -11.27 8.67
C SER A 70 -9.69 -10.03 9.19
N ALA A 71 -8.65 -9.58 8.49
CA ALA A 71 -7.76 -8.52 8.97
C ALA A 71 -7.93 -7.17 8.27
N ARG A 72 -8.66 -7.13 7.16
CA ARG A 72 -8.56 -6.01 6.21
C ARG A 72 -9.33 -4.77 6.67
N TYR A 73 -8.72 -3.60 6.41
CA TYR A 73 -9.36 -2.29 6.55
C TYR A 73 -8.90 -1.34 5.45
N ASN A 74 -9.67 -0.28 5.23
CA ASN A 74 -9.44 0.72 4.20
C ASN A 74 -9.22 2.10 4.80
N VAL A 75 -8.29 2.86 4.23
CA VAL A 75 -8.10 4.28 4.46
C VAL A 75 -8.49 5.02 3.19
N SER A 76 -9.47 5.91 3.27
CA SER A 76 -10.06 6.55 2.09
C SER A 76 -10.17 8.06 2.27
N GLY A 77 -10.09 8.79 1.15
CA GLY A 77 -10.13 10.25 1.09
C GLY A 77 -10.02 10.73 -0.36
N ARG A 78 -9.84 12.03 -0.58
CA ARG A 78 -9.35 12.53 -1.88
C ARG A 78 -7.84 12.36 -1.98
N SER A 79 -7.36 11.71 -3.03
CA SER A 79 -5.93 11.42 -3.24
C SER A 79 -5.13 12.70 -3.53
N PRO A 80 -4.04 13.02 -2.81
CA PRO A 80 -3.11 14.08 -3.19
C PRO A 80 -2.30 13.75 -4.45
N HIS A 81 -2.08 12.47 -4.75
CA HIS A 81 -1.31 12.06 -5.92
C HIS A 81 -2.10 12.26 -7.23
N SER A 82 -3.27 11.62 -7.36
CA SER A 82 -4.09 11.70 -8.58
C SER A 82 -5.15 12.82 -8.57
N GLY A 83 -5.48 13.38 -7.40
CA GLY A 83 -6.62 14.29 -7.24
C GLY A 83 -7.99 13.61 -7.34
N LEU A 84 -8.04 12.27 -7.49
CA LEU A 84 -9.25 11.46 -7.62
C LEU A 84 -9.61 10.77 -6.29
N ILE A 85 -10.29 9.61 -6.37
CA ILE A 85 -10.64 8.79 -5.22
C ILE A 85 -9.36 8.14 -4.67
N GLY A 86 -9.03 8.50 -3.42
CA GLY A 86 -8.08 7.77 -2.60
C GLY A 86 -8.80 6.67 -1.82
N ASP A 87 -8.37 5.43 -2.00
CA ASP A 87 -8.84 4.30 -1.21
C ASP A 87 -7.71 3.29 -1.16
N SER A 88 -7.11 3.10 0.00
CA SER A 88 -5.98 2.22 0.24
C SER A 88 -6.33 1.11 1.24
N ASN A 89 -5.82 -0.11 1.04
CA ASN A 89 -6.16 -1.27 1.88
C ASN A 89 -4.91 -1.81 2.56
N ALA A 90 -5.04 -2.21 3.82
CA ALA A 90 -4.00 -2.90 4.57
C ALA A 90 -4.56 -4.10 5.34
N GLY A 91 -3.68 -5.03 5.66
CA GLY A 91 -3.92 -6.12 6.60
C GLY A 91 -3.40 -5.78 7.99
N GLY A 92 -2.76 -6.75 8.64
CA GLY A 92 -2.23 -6.60 10.00
C GLY A 92 -3.28 -6.88 11.06
N PHE A 93 -3.26 -6.08 12.13
CA PHE A 93 -4.09 -6.27 13.33
C PHE A 93 -4.88 -5.01 13.70
N PHE A 94 -4.57 -3.85 13.11
CA PHE A 94 -5.26 -2.58 13.39
C PHE A 94 -6.77 -2.63 13.10
N GLY A 95 -7.16 -3.14 11.92
CA GLY A 95 -8.57 -3.23 11.53
C GLY A 95 -9.43 -4.04 12.53
N PRO A 96 -9.02 -5.26 12.91
CA PRO A 96 -9.65 -6.02 13.99
C PRO A 96 -9.70 -5.27 15.31
N GLU A 97 -8.58 -4.71 15.76
CA GLU A 97 -8.48 -4.00 17.05
C GLU A 97 -9.43 -2.80 17.13
N LEU A 98 -9.58 -2.06 16.02
CA LEU A 98 -10.56 -0.96 15.90
C LEU A 98 -11.99 -1.45 16.16
N ARG A 99 -12.36 -2.61 15.60
CA ARG A 99 -13.67 -3.21 15.82
C ARG A 99 -13.84 -3.76 17.23
N PHE A 100 -12.80 -4.36 17.81
CA PHE A 100 -12.81 -4.78 19.21
C PHE A 100 -12.93 -3.59 20.17
N ALA A 101 -12.48 -2.39 19.75
CA ALA A 101 -12.72 -1.15 20.48
C ALA A 101 -14.11 -0.56 20.20
N GLY A 102 -15.00 -1.27 19.50
CA GLY A 102 -16.38 -0.86 19.25
C GLY A 102 -16.56 0.15 18.12
N ILE A 103 -15.56 0.32 17.24
CA ILE A 103 -15.61 1.26 16.11
C ILE A 103 -15.41 0.48 14.79
N ASP A 104 -16.31 0.64 13.84
CA ASP A 104 -16.11 0.07 12.50
C ASP A 104 -15.52 1.09 11.53
N HIS A 105 -15.93 2.34 11.67
CA HIS A 105 -15.49 3.44 10.82
C HIS A 105 -15.12 4.67 11.65
N LEU A 106 -13.98 5.27 11.33
CA LEU A 106 -13.49 6.50 11.92
C LEU A 106 -13.41 7.56 10.82
N VAL A 107 -14.25 8.58 10.90
CA VAL A 107 -14.39 9.67 9.93
C VAL A 107 -13.72 10.91 10.49
N ILE A 108 -12.62 11.33 9.88
CA ILE A 108 -11.75 12.39 10.40
C ILE A 108 -11.83 13.60 9.48
N THR A 109 -12.14 14.75 10.09
CA THR A 109 -12.28 16.05 9.42
C THR A 109 -11.52 17.13 10.19
N GLY A 110 -11.32 18.29 9.56
CA GLY A 110 -10.59 19.39 10.17
C GLY A 110 -9.08 19.14 10.19
N LYS A 111 -8.39 19.96 10.98
CA LYS A 111 -6.94 19.92 11.19
C LYS A 111 -6.65 20.35 12.63
N ALA A 112 -5.83 19.57 13.34
CA ALA A 112 -5.42 19.92 14.70
C ALA A 112 -4.46 21.12 14.68
N ALA A 113 -4.53 21.99 15.69
CA ALA A 113 -3.65 23.17 15.79
C ALA A 113 -2.17 22.80 15.96
N LYS A 114 -1.89 21.66 16.59
CA LYS A 114 -0.57 21.08 16.80
C LYS A 114 -0.60 19.57 16.49
N PRO A 115 0.54 18.90 16.32
CA PRO A 115 0.59 17.45 16.16
C PRO A 115 -0.13 16.70 17.27
N VAL A 116 -1.05 15.80 16.90
CA VAL A 116 -1.78 14.93 17.83
C VAL A 116 -1.74 13.46 17.38
N TYR A 117 -1.98 12.56 18.32
CA TYR A 117 -2.44 11.20 18.03
C TYR A 117 -3.78 10.93 18.72
N LEU A 118 -4.56 10.01 18.16
CA LEU A 118 -5.79 9.54 18.78
C LEU A 118 -5.50 8.26 19.58
N TRP A 119 -5.85 8.24 20.86
CA TRP A 119 -5.88 7.03 21.68
C TRP A 119 -7.31 6.54 21.80
N ILE A 120 -7.56 5.32 21.35
CA ILE A 120 -8.88 4.68 21.35
C ILE A 120 -8.84 3.48 22.27
N HIS A 121 -9.66 3.49 23.32
CA HIS A 121 -9.85 2.35 24.20
C HIS A 121 -11.34 2.09 24.42
N ASP A 122 -11.83 0.95 23.93
CA ASP A 122 -13.23 0.51 24.07
C ASP A 122 -14.28 1.61 23.82
N GLY A 123 -14.13 2.33 22.70
CA GLY A 123 -15.08 3.33 22.22
C GLY A 123 -14.81 4.75 22.74
N LYS A 124 -13.94 4.90 23.76
CA LYS A 124 -13.46 6.20 24.21
C LYS A 124 -12.30 6.65 23.31
N ILE A 125 -12.39 7.87 22.79
CA ILE A 125 -11.37 8.48 21.93
C ILE A 125 -10.79 9.71 22.64
N GLU A 126 -9.48 9.73 22.83
CA GLU A 126 -8.73 10.83 23.44
C GLU A 126 -7.76 11.45 22.42
N PHE A 127 -7.61 12.77 22.44
CA PHE A 127 -6.59 13.48 21.69
C PHE A 127 -5.36 13.63 22.58
N ARG A 128 -4.20 13.16 22.12
CA ARG A 128 -2.92 13.23 22.84
C ARG A 128 -1.88 13.96 22.01
N ASP A 129 -0.91 14.57 22.69
CA ASP A 129 0.18 15.28 22.01
C ASP A 129 1.08 14.30 21.25
N ALA A 130 1.45 14.64 20.02
CA ALA A 130 2.35 13.82 19.18
C ALA A 130 3.61 14.58 18.75
N SER A 131 3.93 15.71 19.39
CA SER A 131 5.04 16.58 18.95
C SER A 131 6.39 15.89 19.12
N HIS A 132 6.52 15.05 20.15
CA HIS A 132 7.73 14.27 20.43
C HIS A 132 8.04 13.20 19.36
N LEU A 133 7.08 12.87 18.49
CA LEU A 133 7.28 11.87 17.44
C LEU A 133 7.89 12.48 16.15
N ASN A 134 8.02 13.80 16.03
CA ASN A 134 8.34 14.48 14.76
C ASN A 134 9.58 13.93 14.05
N ASP A 135 10.64 13.66 14.80
CA ASP A 135 11.95 13.27 14.27
C ASP A 135 12.15 11.76 14.20
N LEU A 136 11.16 10.98 14.64
CA LEU A 136 11.25 9.51 14.67
C LEU A 136 10.86 8.89 13.33
N ASN A 137 11.56 7.84 12.91
CA ASN A 137 11.10 6.99 11.82
C ASN A 137 9.87 6.15 12.25
N THR A 138 9.32 5.35 11.34
CA THR A 138 8.12 4.53 11.63
C THR A 138 8.36 3.47 12.71
N THR A 139 9.51 2.79 12.70
CA THR A 139 9.88 1.78 13.71
C THR A 139 9.96 2.41 15.10
N GLU A 140 10.73 3.49 15.24
CA GLU A 140 10.87 4.25 16.49
C GLU A 140 9.50 4.76 16.97
N THR A 141 8.66 5.25 16.06
CA THR A 141 7.30 5.71 16.39
C THR A 141 6.42 4.58 16.94
N PHE A 142 6.48 3.37 16.35
CA PHE A 142 5.74 2.22 16.88
C PHE A 142 6.22 1.82 18.27
N GLU A 143 7.53 1.84 18.52
CA GLU A 143 8.12 1.48 19.81
C GLU A 143 7.72 2.49 20.88
N THR A 144 7.92 3.79 20.63
CA THR A 144 7.53 4.87 21.55
C THR A 144 6.05 4.80 21.91
N LEU A 145 5.16 4.71 20.93
CA LEU A 145 3.72 4.67 21.19
C LEU A 145 3.27 3.39 21.90
N ARG A 146 4.00 2.27 21.74
CA ARG A 146 3.68 1.01 22.41
C ARG A 146 4.09 1.02 23.87
N GLU A 147 5.16 1.73 24.20
CA GLU A 147 5.53 2.01 25.57
C GLU A 147 4.53 2.96 26.22
N GLU A 148 4.15 4.05 25.54
CA GLU A 148 3.15 5.02 26.03
C GLU A 148 1.75 4.42 26.22
N SER A 149 1.36 3.44 25.39
CA SER A 149 0.05 2.80 25.53
C SER A 149 -0.05 1.96 26.80
N GLY A 150 1.09 1.50 27.35
CA GLY A 150 1.16 0.62 28.51
C GLY A 150 0.57 -0.79 28.26
N ASP A 151 0.18 -1.10 27.03
CA ASP A 151 -0.37 -2.40 26.63
C ASP A 151 0.26 -2.88 25.32
N PRO A 152 1.07 -3.96 25.36
CA PRO A 152 1.76 -4.49 24.19
C PRO A 152 0.82 -5.07 23.11
N GLN A 153 -0.46 -5.30 23.43
CA GLN A 153 -1.48 -5.73 22.47
C GLN A 153 -2.10 -4.57 21.70
N SER A 154 -1.83 -3.32 22.07
CA SER A 154 -2.31 -2.14 21.34
C SER A 154 -1.84 -2.17 19.89
N GLN A 155 -2.75 -1.83 18.98
CA GLN A 155 -2.48 -1.76 17.55
C GLN A 155 -2.49 -0.31 17.08
N MET A 156 -1.73 -0.01 16.03
CA MET A 156 -1.52 1.38 15.62
C MET A 156 -1.55 1.52 14.11
N ALA A 157 -2.08 2.65 13.66
CA ALA A 157 -1.90 3.17 12.32
C ALA A 157 -1.16 4.51 12.45
N ILE A 158 0.03 4.61 11.88
CA ILE A 158 0.93 5.75 12.03
C ILE A 158 1.34 6.31 10.67
N ILE A 159 1.83 7.54 10.65
CA ILE A 159 2.61 8.08 9.53
C ILE A 159 4.07 8.25 9.90
N GLY A 160 4.94 7.95 8.95
CA GLY A 160 6.36 8.23 9.05
C GLY A 160 6.72 9.68 8.70
N PRO A 161 8.03 9.99 8.67
CA PRO A 161 8.53 11.32 8.32
C PRO A 161 7.99 11.86 6.97
N ALA A 162 7.76 11.01 5.97
CA ALA A 162 7.21 11.42 4.67
C ALA A 162 5.76 11.91 4.78
N GLY A 163 4.93 11.21 5.56
CA GLY A 163 3.55 11.62 5.80
C GLY A 163 3.46 12.97 6.54
N ARG A 164 4.34 13.17 7.55
CA ARG A 164 4.40 14.44 8.31
C ARG A 164 4.81 15.63 7.43
N ARG A 165 5.65 15.38 6.41
CA ARG A 165 6.04 16.34 5.37
C ARG A 165 5.08 16.41 4.18
N GLN A 166 4.00 15.64 4.22
CA GLN A 166 2.95 15.58 3.21
C GLN A 166 3.48 15.17 1.82
N VAL A 167 4.39 14.19 1.78
CA VAL A 167 4.82 13.58 0.52
C VAL A 167 3.62 12.92 -0.15
N ILE A 168 3.30 13.27 -1.39
CA ILE A 168 2.02 12.98 -2.05
C ILE A 168 1.72 11.49 -2.24
N PHE A 169 2.72 10.63 -2.04
CA PHE A 169 2.61 9.16 -2.04
C PHE A 169 3.08 8.53 -0.71
N ALA A 170 2.95 9.26 0.40
CA ALA A 170 3.17 8.73 1.74
C ALA A 170 2.07 7.75 2.15
N ASN A 171 2.47 6.72 2.89
CA ASN A 171 1.64 5.64 3.40
C ASN A 171 1.14 5.93 4.82
N VAL A 172 0.03 5.27 5.17
CA VAL A 172 -0.27 4.99 6.58
C VAL A 172 0.25 3.59 6.90
N MET A 173 1.12 3.47 7.90
CA MET A 173 1.79 2.24 8.28
C MET A 173 1.12 1.61 9.50
N ASN A 174 1.02 0.28 9.54
CA ASN A 174 0.66 -0.47 10.74
C ASN A 174 1.59 -1.68 10.89
N SER A 175 2.14 -1.91 12.08
CA SER A 175 3.24 -2.86 12.32
C SER A 175 4.45 -2.63 11.40
N ILE A 176 5.43 -3.54 11.43
CA ILE A 176 6.72 -3.38 10.74
C ILE A 176 6.63 -3.21 9.21
N ASN A 177 5.58 -3.74 8.55
CA ASN A 177 5.51 -3.76 7.08
C ASN A 177 4.10 -3.76 6.45
N ASN A 178 3.01 -3.53 7.21
CA ASN A 178 1.72 -3.35 6.55
C ASN A 178 1.51 -1.88 6.23
N ALA A 179 1.25 -1.60 4.96
CA ALA A 179 0.98 -0.25 4.49
C ALA A 179 -0.43 -0.15 3.91
N ASN A 180 -1.13 0.92 4.26
CA ASN A 180 -2.10 1.52 3.36
C ASN A 180 -1.32 2.36 2.35
N GLY A 181 -0.77 1.68 1.34
CA GLY A 181 -0.07 2.29 0.21
C GLY A 181 -0.96 2.78 -0.91
N HIS A 182 -0.37 3.47 -1.89
CA HIS A 182 -1.00 4.10 -3.04
C HIS A 182 -1.89 5.28 -2.62
N THR A 183 -2.12 6.21 -3.54
CA THR A 183 -3.05 7.35 -3.38
C THR A 183 -2.71 8.34 -2.25
N GLY A 184 -1.59 8.20 -1.54
CA GLY A 184 -1.07 9.24 -0.64
C GLY A 184 -1.86 9.50 0.64
N MET A 185 -2.53 8.48 1.21
CA MET A 185 -3.34 8.69 2.42
C MET A 185 -2.52 9.09 3.66
N GLY A 186 -1.23 8.76 3.69
CA GLY A 186 -0.31 9.25 4.73
C GLY A 186 -0.12 10.76 4.68
N ALA A 187 -0.06 11.37 3.49
CA ALA A 187 -0.02 12.83 3.36
C ALA A 187 -1.33 13.50 3.75
N VAL A 188 -2.48 12.89 3.44
CA VAL A 188 -3.78 13.39 3.92
C VAL A 188 -3.81 13.38 5.45
N MET A 189 -3.35 12.29 6.08
CA MET A 189 -3.23 12.19 7.54
C MET A 189 -2.28 13.26 8.12
N GLY A 190 -1.11 13.46 7.52
CA GLY A 190 -0.17 14.51 7.93
C GLY A 190 -0.69 15.93 7.74
N SER A 191 -1.46 16.20 6.68
CA SER A 191 -2.06 17.53 6.44
C SER A 191 -2.99 17.99 7.56
N LYS A 192 -3.51 17.03 8.33
CA LYS A 192 -4.44 17.23 9.43
C LYS A 192 -3.78 17.36 10.80
N ASN A 193 -2.45 17.33 10.86
CA ASN A 193 -1.71 17.29 12.12
C ASN A 193 -1.97 16.01 12.97
N LEU A 194 -2.30 14.88 12.34
CA LEU A 194 -2.62 13.61 13.02
C LEU A 194 -1.54 12.55 12.76
N TRP A 195 -0.65 12.26 13.72
CA TRP A 195 0.54 11.40 13.47
C TRP A 195 0.25 9.92 13.64
N ALA A 196 -0.71 9.59 14.51
CA ALA A 196 -1.04 8.21 14.81
C ALA A 196 -2.48 8.05 15.28
N ILE A 197 -2.97 6.82 15.14
CA ILE A 197 -4.18 6.32 15.76
C ILE A 197 -3.78 5.04 16.45
N VAL A 198 -3.82 5.06 17.77
CA VAL A 198 -3.45 3.95 18.64
C VAL A 198 -4.73 3.40 19.24
N VAL A 199 -4.93 2.09 19.16
CA VAL A 199 -6.18 1.44 19.53
C VAL A 199 -5.94 0.23 20.41
N ARG A 200 -6.77 0.09 21.44
CA ARG A 200 -6.94 -1.12 22.21
C ARG A 200 -8.43 -1.45 22.34
N GLY A 201 -8.78 -2.68 22.01
CA GLY A 201 -10.15 -3.18 22.00
C GLY A 201 -10.29 -4.50 22.73
N THR A 202 -11.16 -4.54 23.73
CA THR A 202 -11.40 -5.74 24.56
C THR A 202 -12.80 -6.32 24.36
N GLN A 203 -13.63 -5.72 23.50
CA GLN A 203 -15.00 -6.17 23.29
C GLN A 203 -15.09 -7.36 22.34
N THR A 204 -16.02 -8.25 22.63
CA THR A 204 -16.38 -9.36 21.75
C THR A 204 -17.29 -8.90 20.61
N LEU A 205 -16.97 -9.32 19.38
CA LEU A 205 -17.84 -9.10 18.23
C LEU A 205 -18.96 -10.15 18.17
N PRO A 206 -20.24 -9.76 18.19
CA PRO A 206 -21.33 -10.72 18.17
C PRO A 206 -21.53 -11.31 16.76
N ALA A 207 -21.72 -12.62 16.68
CA ALA A 207 -22.24 -13.31 15.50
C ALA A 207 -23.70 -13.71 15.76
N ARG A 208 -24.57 -13.58 14.74
CA ARG A 208 -25.97 -14.01 14.85
C ARG A 208 -26.09 -15.51 15.12
N ASP A 209 -25.24 -16.29 14.47
CA ASP A 209 -25.16 -17.75 14.62
C ASP A 209 -23.67 -18.16 14.68
N PRO A 210 -23.08 -18.23 15.89
CA PRO A 210 -21.68 -18.58 16.07
C PRO A 210 -21.35 -20.01 15.61
N GLU A 211 -22.27 -20.96 15.76
CA GLU A 211 -22.06 -22.35 15.35
C GLU A 211 -21.98 -22.46 13.83
N LEU A 212 -22.88 -21.80 13.11
CA LEU A 212 -22.84 -21.75 11.65
C LEU A 212 -21.56 -21.05 11.16
N LEU A 213 -21.18 -19.93 11.80
CA LEU A 213 -19.95 -19.21 11.46
C LEU A 213 -18.73 -20.12 11.56
N TYR A 214 -18.62 -20.88 12.66
CA TYR A 214 -17.54 -21.84 12.87
C TYR A 214 -17.57 -22.98 11.85
N LYS A 215 -18.75 -23.57 11.56
CA LYS A 215 -18.88 -24.62 10.53
C LYS A 215 -18.43 -24.14 9.15
N VAL A 216 -18.77 -22.90 8.78
CA VAL A 216 -18.31 -22.29 7.52
C VAL A 216 -16.81 -22.06 7.54
N PHE A 217 -16.27 -21.52 8.63
CA PHE A 217 -14.83 -21.30 8.81
C PHE A 217 -14.06 -22.61 8.67
N ASP A 218 -14.42 -23.67 9.41
CA ASP A 218 -13.73 -24.96 9.39
C ASP A 218 -13.73 -25.59 7.98
N LYS A 219 -14.88 -25.53 7.29
CA LYS A 219 -14.98 -25.99 5.89
C LYS A 219 -14.04 -25.22 4.98
N GLN A 220 -14.05 -23.89 5.04
CA GLN A 220 -13.19 -23.06 4.20
C GLN A 220 -11.71 -23.24 4.54
N TYR A 221 -11.37 -23.35 5.83
CA TYR A 221 -10.02 -23.56 6.31
C TYR A 221 -9.43 -24.85 5.74
N LYS A 222 -10.15 -25.97 5.87
CA LYS A 222 -9.78 -27.26 5.27
C LYS A 222 -9.67 -27.16 3.74
N GLN A 223 -10.64 -26.51 3.10
CA GLN A 223 -10.64 -26.33 1.65
C GLN A 223 -9.38 -25.59 1.18
N VAL A 224 -9.04 -24.48 1.81
CA VAL A 224 -7.93 -23.60 1.41
C VAL A 224 -6.58 -24.28 1.63
N LEU A 225 -6.37 -24.90 2.79
CA LEU A 225 -5.13 -25.63 3.11
C LEU A 225 -4.85 -26.82 2.17
N SER A 226 -5.91 -27.43 1.62
CA SER A 226 -5.76 -28.53 0.67
C SER A 226 -5.23 -28.08 -0.71
N ARG A 227 -5.25 -26.78 -1.04
CA ARG A 227 -4.90 -26.30 -2.38
C ARG A 227 -3.39 -26.13 -2.56
N LYS A 228 -2.87 -26.59 -3.70
CA LYS A 228 -1.44 -26.44 -4.06
C LYS A 228 -1.03 -24.96 -4.15
N GLY A 229 -1.85 -24.11 -4.77
CA GLY A 229 -1.58 -22.68 -4.87
C GLY A 229 -1.53 -21.96 -3.51
N PHE A 230 -2.28 -22.44 -2.51
CA PHE A 230 -2.14 -21.96 -1.14
C PHE A 230 -0.75 -22.28 -0.60
N LYS A 231 -0.29 -23.54 -0.72
CA LYS A 231 1.03 -23.95 -0.21
C LYS A 231 2.18 -23.19 -0.89
N ALA A 232 2.09 -22.97 -2.20
CA ALA A 232 3.08 -22.20 -2.94
C ALA A 232 3.17 -20.74 -2.44
N ASN A 233 2.03 -20.05 -2.32
CA ASN A 233 2.00 -18.68 -1.78
C ASN A 233 2.46 -18.60 -0.31
N ALA A 234 2.29 -19.66 0.50
CA ALA A 234 2.74 -19.68 1.89
C ALA A 234 4.25 -19.88 1.97
N PHE A 235 4.80 -20.61 1.01
CA PHE A 235 6.22 -20.85 0.91
C PHE A 235 6.97 -19.61 0.38
N TYR A 236 6.54 -19.08 -0.76
CA TYR A 236 7.24 -18.01 -1.48
C TYR A 236 6.72 -16.59 -1.21
N GLY A 237 5.64 -16.43 -0.44
CA GLY A 237 4.97 -15.15 -0.28
C GLY A 237 4.52 -14.57 -1.62
N THR A 238 4.46 -13.24 -1.72
CA THR A 238 4.17 -12.58 -3.00
C THR A 238 5.35 -12.60 -3.96
N LEU A 239 6.58 -12.81 -3.46
CA LEU A 239 7.81 -12.83 -4.24
C LEU A 239 7.83 -13.92 -5.32
N MET A 240 7.01 -14.97 -5.20
CA MET A 240 6.78 -15.95 -6.29
C MET A 240 6.49 -15.28 -7.64
N ARG A 241 5.85 -14.11 -7.62
CA ARG A 241 5.54 -13.33 -8.81
C ARG A 241 6.76 -12.80 -9.54
N MET A 242 7.90 -12.64 -8.87
CA MET A 242 9.17 -12.29 -9.51
C MET A 242 9.52 -13.31 -10.59
N SER A 243 9.57 -14.59 -10.24
CA SER A 243 9.89 -15.67 -11.17
C SER A 243 8.80 -15.83 -12.25
N LEU A 244 7.52 -15.73 -11.86
CA LEU A 244 6.40 -15.84 -12.81
C LEU A 244 6.44 -14.74 -13.87
N MET A 245 6.57 -13.47 -13.47
CA MET A 245 6.53 -12.36 -14.42
C MET A 245 7.82 -12.26 -15.26
N ARG A 246 8.97 -12.66 -14.73
CA ARG A 246 10.22 -12.76 -15.51
C ARG A 246 10.10 -13.81 -16.61
N THR A 247 9.62 -15.01 -16.28
CA THR A 247 9.45 -16.11 -17.26
C THR A 247 8.38 -15.80 -18.31
N GLN A 248 7.36 -15.02 -17.95
CA GLN A 248 6.30 -14.60 -18.87
C GLN A 248 6.65 -13.32 -19.66
N MET A 249 7.78 -12.65 -19.38
CA MET A 249 8.13 -11.37 -19.97
C MET A 249 7.05 -10.29 -19.74
N THR A 250 6.56 -10.21 -18.50
CA THR A 250 5.51 -9.26 -18.08
C THR A 250 5.94 -8.38 -16.90
N MET A 251 7.23 -8.40 -16.57
CA MET A 251 7.82 -7.51 -15.58
C MET A 251 8.12 -6.14 -16.19
N LYS A 252 8.08 -5.07 -15.41
CA LYS A 252 8.55 -3.76 -15.86
C LYS A 252 10.07 -3.80 -15.98
N GLY A 253 10.62 -3.54 -17.17
CA GLY A 253 12.06 -3.44 -17.40
C GLY A 253 12.48 -2.00 -17.74
N HIS A 254 13.33 -1.38 -16.92
CA HIS A 254 13.86 -0.01 -17.09
C HIS A 254 12.77 1.01 -17.50
N ASN A 255 11.87 1.32 -16.57
CA ASN A 255 10.72 2.22 -16.81
C ASN A 255 9.90 1.88 -18.08
N TYR A 256 9.44 0.63 -18.21
CA TYR A 256 8.61 0.15 -19.34
C TYR A 256 9.28 0.11 -20.73
N GLN A 257 10.58 0.39 -20.82
CA GLN A 257 11.33 0.24 -22.07
C GLN A 257 11.36 -1.22 -22.53
N PHE A 258 11.43 -2.16 -21.58
CA PHE A 258 11.48 -3.59 -21.85
C PHE A 258 10.40 -4.37 -21.11
N ASN A 259 10.13 -5.58 -21.62
CA ASN A 259 9.16 -6.52 -21.06
C ASN A 259 9.71 -7.40 -19.93
N ALA A 260 11.04 -7.43 -19.81
CA ALA A 260 11.80 -7.86 -18.67
C ALA A 260 13.24 -7.35 -18.89
N VAL A 261 14.04 -7.33 -17.84
CA VAL A 261 15.48 -7.14 -17.93
C VAL A 261 16.16 -8.38 -17.37
N ASP A 262 17.35 -8.69 -17.87
CA ASP A 262 18.17 -9.72 -17.25
C ASP A 262 18.78 -9.14 -15.97
N LEU A 263 18.36 -9.69 -14.84
CA LEU A 263 18.78 -9.27 -13.51
C LEU A 263 19.81 -10.25 -12.90
N GLY A 264 20.18 -11.29 -13.64
CA GLY A 264 20.95 -12.41 -13.11
C GLY A 264 20.15 -13.30 -12.15
N GLU A 265 20.83 -14.29 -11.60
CA GLU A 265 20.28 -15.25 -10.63
C GLU A 265 20.29 -14.68 -9.20
N ASP A 266 21.12 -13.67 -8.91
CA ASP A 266 21.27 -13.11 -7.56
C ASP A 266 19.95 -12.55 -7.01
N VAL A 267 19.06 -12.05 -7.86
CA VAL A 267 17.73 -11.55 -7.48
C VAL A 267 16.65 -12.64 -7.44
N ASP A 268 17.01 -13.90 -7.69
CA ASP A 268 16.07 -15.01 -7.57
C ASP A 268 15.57 -15.13 -6.13
N ILE A 269 14.34 -15.61 -6.01
CA ILE A 269 13.61 -15.63 -4.73
C ILE A 269 14.24 -16.64 -3.77
N GLU A 270 14.77 -17.74 -4.29
CA GLU A 270 15.52 -18.74 -3.54
C GLU A 270 16.72 -18.10 -2.84
N ASN A 271 17.44 -17.20 -3.52
CA ASN A 271 18.56 -16.46 -2.92
C ASN A 271 18.11 -15.52 -1.81
N PHE A 272 16.92 -14.90 -1.93
CA PHE A 272 16.34 -14.14 -0.82
C PHE A 272 16.05 -15.04 0.38
N MET A 273 15.40 -16.18 0.14
CA MET A 273 14.98 -17.10 1.20
C MET A 273 16.16 -17.71 1.95
N ASP A 274 17.20 -18.16 1.23
CA ASP A 274 18.34 -18.84 1.86
C ASP A 274 19.22 -17.87 2.66
N ASN A 275 19.38 -16.63 2.17
CA ASN A 275 20.35 -15.70 2.74
C ASN A 275 19.72 -14.70 3.71
N TYR A 276 18.50 -14.22 3.44
CA TYR A 276 17.90 -13.08 4.13
C TYR A 276 16.63 -13.41 4.91
N GLU A 277 15.79 -14.36 4.47
CA GLU A 277 14.58 -14.74 5.22
C GLU A 277 14.96 -15.27 6.61
N TYR A 278 14.38 -14.66 7.64
CA TYR A 278 14.52 -15.08 9.03
C TYR A 278 13.26 -15.78 9.52
N ALA A 279 12.09 -15.22 9.18
CA ALA A 279 10.81 -15.76 9.61
C ALA A 279 9.69 -15.31 8.67
N LYS A 280 8.49 -15.86 8.89
CA LYS A 280 7.26 -15.41 8.23
C LYS A 280 6.18 -15.07 9.24
N ALA A 281 5.45 -13.99 8.96
CA ALA A 281 4.36 -13.49 9.76
C ALA A 281 3.03 -13.52 8.98
N SER A 282 1.93 -13.39 9.73
CA SER A 282 0.58 -13.36 9.18
C SER A 282 -0.17 -12.10 9.59
N CYS A 283 -1.26 -11.83 8.86
CA CYS A 283 -2.30 -10.93 9.37
C CYS A 283 -3.19 -11.69 10.36
N PHE A 284 -4.03 -10.95 11.08
CA PHE A 284 -5.03 -11.53 11.97
C PHE A 284 -5.84 -12.67 11.31
N ASN A 285 -5.89 -13.81 12.00
CA ASN A 285 -6.63 -15.02 11.62
C ASN A 285 -6.34 -15.54 10.19
N CYS A 286 -5.13 -15.32 9.67
CA CYS A 286 -4.74 -15.75 8.33
C CYS A 286 -3.75 -16.92 8.38
N PRO A 287 -4.08 -18.12 7.84
CA PRO A 287 -3.18 -19.26 7.86
C PRO A 287 -2.06 -19.22 6.79
N GLN A 288 -2.07 -18.21 5.92
CA GLN A 288 -1.21 -18.16 4.74
C GLN A 288 0.24 -17.76 5.04
N HIS A 289 0.45 -16.88 6.01
CA HIS A 289 1.78 -16.43 6.48
C HIS A 289 2.69 -15.88 5.36
N THR A 290 2.18 -15.02 4.48
CA THR A 290 2.95 -14.52 3.32
C THR A 290 4.02 -13.48 3.63
N LYS A 291 4.05 -12.92 4.84
CA LYS A 291 4.90 -11.76 5.13
C LYS A 291 6.28 -12.24 5.52
N HIS A 292 7.26 -12.00 4.68
CA HIS A 292 8.65 -12.25 5.03
C HIS A 292 9.09 -11.31 6.16
N ILE A 293 9.98 -11.79 7.01
CA ILE A 293 10.79 -11.01 7.92
C ILE A 293 12.23 -11.33 7.53
N HIS A 294 12.99 -10.31 7.16
CA HIS A 294 14.34 -10.48 6.68
C HIS A 294 15.35 -9.92 7.67
N VAL A 295 16.56 -10.46 7.62
CA VAL A 295 17.72 -9.99 8.36
C VAL A 295 18.93 -9.98 7.43
N VAL A 296 19.60 -8.84 7.33
CA VAL A 296 20.88 -8.74 6.61
C VAL A 296 22.01 -9.22 7.53
N LYS A 297 22.72 -10.28 7.14
CA LYS A 297 23.69 -10.99 8.00
C LYS A 297 25.15 -10.56 7.79
N SER A 298 25.44 -9.84 6.72
CA SER A 298 26.77 -9.44 6.28
C SER A 298 26.75 -8.06 5.62
N GLY A 299 27.93 -7.56 5.22
CA GLY A 299 28.04 -6.30 4.50
C GLY A 299 27.81 -5.05 5.37
N PRO A 300 27.73 -3.87 4.74
CA PRO A 300 27.56 -2.58 5.41
C PRO A 300 26.27 -2.48 6.24
N HIS A 301 25.23 -3.24 5.86
CA HIS A 301 23.91 -3.22 6.49
C HIS A 301 23.68 -4.39 7.46
N LYS A 302 24.75 -5.05 7.90
CA LYS A 302 24.67 -6.18 8.84
C LYS A 302 23.87 -5.79 10.09
N GLY A 303 22.84 -6.59 10.39
CA GLY A 303 21.94 -6.40 11.53
C GLY A 303 20.66 -5.65 11.18
N MET A 304 20.50 -5.17 9.95
CA MET A 304 19.22 -4.61 9.48
C MET A 304 18.13 -5.69 9.54
N VAL A 305 17.00 -5.35 10.15
CA VAL A 305 15.83 -6.22 10.28
C VAL A 305 14.60 -5.48 9.77
N GLY A 306 13.89 -6.09 8.83
CA GLY A 306 12.71 -5.50 8.21
C GLY A 306 11.64 -6.54 7.90
N GLY A 307 10.41 -6.09 7.68
CA GLY A 307 9.34 -6.96 7.17
C GLY A 307 9.15 -6.76 5.67
N GLY A 308 8.89 -7.83 4.93
CA GLY A 308 8.87 -7.86 3.47
C GLY A 308 10.24 -8.27 2.90
N PRO A 309 10.55 -7.92 1.65
CA PRO A 309 9.76 -7.09 0.75
C PRO A 309 8.55 -7.84 0.19
N GLU A 310 7.55 -7.08 -0.25
CA GLU A 310 6.48 -7.59 -1.09
C GLU A 310 6.88 -7.45 -2.57
N PHE A 311 6.32 -8.28 -3.44
CA PHE A 311 6.63 -8.29 -4.88
C PHE A 311 6.59 -6.91 -5.54
N ALA A 312 5.58 -6.08 -5.22
CA ALA A 312 5.42 -4.78 -5.87
C ALA A 312 6.64 -3.87 -5.69
N ALA A 313 7.28 -3.90 -4.52
CA ALA A 313 8.49 -3.14 -4.26
C ALA A 313 9.74 -3.85 -4.77
N ALA A 314 9.87 -5.17 -4.52
CA ALA A 314 11.01 -5.94 -5.00
C ALA A 314 11.15 -5.86 -6.53
N GLY A 315 10.06 -6.04 -7.27
CA GLY A 315 10.02 -5.90 -8.72
C GLY A 315 10.15 -4.45 -9.21
N GLY A 316 9.77 -3.49 -8.37
CA GLY A 316 10.00 -2.06 -8.59
C GLY A 316 11.50 -1.74 -8.60
N PHE A 317 12.18 -2.00 -7.49
CA PHE A 317 13.61 -1.66 -7.37
C PHE A 317 14.50 -2.53 -8.25
N SER A 318 14.14 -3.79 -8.49
CA SER A 318 14.88 -4.65 -9.43
C SER A 318 14.53 -4.34 -10.88
N GLY A 319 13.52 -4.96 -11.48
CA GLY A 319 13.25 -4.82 -12.92
C GLY A 319 13.00 -3.37 -13.38
N THR A 320 12.28 -2.58 -12.58
CA THR A 320 11.90 -1.22 -13.02
C THR A 320 13.08 -0.24 -12.93
N CYS A 321 13.90 -0.32 -11.87
CA CYS A 321 15.06 0.58 -11.66
C CYS A 321 16.40 -0.04 -12.08
N GLY A 322 16.46 -1.34 -12.33
CA GLY A 322 17.67 -2.07 -12.76
C GLY A 322 18.54 -2.64 -11.63
N ALA A 323 18.11 -2.72 -10.37
CA ALA A 323 18.94 -3.30 -9.31
C ALA A 323 19.07 -4.82 -9.47
N THR A 324 20.30 -5.34 -9.34
CA THR A 324 20.64 -6.74 -9.61
C THR A 324 21.06 -7.53 -8.36
N ASP A 325 20.87 -6.98 -7.17
CA ASP A 325 21.23 -7.63 -5.91
C ASP A 325 20.18 -7.36 -4.82
N TRP A 326 20.05 -8.30 -3.88
CA TRP A 326 19.07 -8.19 -2.79
C TRP A 326 19.43 -7.13 -1.76
N GLU A 327 20.70 -6.80 -1.52
CA GLU A 327 21.06 -5.80 -0.49
C GLU A 327 20.51 -4.42 -0.89
N THR A 328 20.70 -4.01 -2.15
CA THR A 328 20.13 -2.79 -2.72
C THR A 328 18.60 -2.78 -2.66
N ILE A 329 17.95 -3.89 -3.04
CA ILE A 329 16.47 -4.00 -3.03
C ILE A 329 15.93 -3.88 -1.60
N LEU A 330 16.56 -4.56 -0.64
CA LEU A 330 16.16 -4.56 0.77
C LEU A 330 16.37 -3.20 1.41
N GLU A 331 17.50 -2.54 1.16
CA GLU A 331 17.74 -1.21 1.71
C GLU A 331 16.73 -0.19 1.16
N CYS A 332 16.48 -0.17 -0.15
CA CYS A 332 15.47 0.71 -0.74
C CYS A 332 14.08 0.47 -0.12
N TRP A 333 13.72 -0.79 0.07
CA TRP A 333 12.46 -1.17 0.70
C TRP A 333 12.37 -0.72 2.17
N ASP A 334 13.42 -0.96 2.95
CA ASP A 334 13.44 -0.61 4.36
C ASP A 334 13.46 0.90 4.58
N LEU A 335 14.18 1.65 3.74
CA LEU A 335 14.09 3.11 3.72
C LEU A 335 12.66 3.57 3.43
N CYS A 336 11.98 2.98 2.44
CA CYS A 336 10.57 3.31 2.18
C CYS A 336 9.69 3.04 3.40
N ASN A 337 9.88 1.91 4.11
CA ASN A 337 9.14 1.61 5.33
C ASN A 337 9.44 2.61 6.46
N GLN A 338 10.71 2.94 6.68
CA GLN A 338 11.16 3.88 7.72
C GLN A 338 10.61 5.30 7.50
N TYR A 339 10.61 5.77 6.25
CA TYR A 339 10.02 7.07 5.90
C TYR A 339 8.49 7.03 5.82
N GLY A 340 7.89 5.86 5.58
CA GLY A 340 6.47 5.70 5.31
C GLY A 340 6.11 6.12 3.88
N ILE A 341 6.87 5.68 2.89
CA ILE A 341 6.73 5.97 1.46
C ILE A 341 6.21 4.73 0.73
N ASP A 342 5.37 4.93 -0.28
CA ASP A 342 5.00 3.86 -1.21
C ASP A 342 6.22 3.40 -2.04
N GLY A 343 6.70 2.18 -1.77
CA GLY A 343 7.89 1.64 -2.44
C GLY A 343 7.72 1.45 -3.95
N MET A 344 6.50 1.19 -4.41
CA MET A 344 6.24 1.07 -5.85
C MET A 344 6.31 2.45 -6.51
N TYR A 345 5.70 3.47 -5.91
CA TYR A 345 5.74 4.83 -6.47
C TYR A 345 7.16 5.39 -6.39
N ALA A 346 7.88 5.16 -5.28
CA ALA A 346 9.29 5.53 -5.18
C ALA A 346 10.09 4.92 -6.33
N SER A 347 9.95 3.61 -6.58
CA SER A 347 10.63 2.94 -7.69
C SER A 347 10.22 3.50 -9.07
N ASP A 348 8.95 3.82 -9.28
CA ASP A 348 8.47 4.36 -10.55
C ASP A 348 8.99 5.79 -10.81
N TYR A 349 9.04 6.65 -9.79
CA TYR A 349 9.61 8.00 -9.91
C TYR A 349 11.13 7.96 -10.10
N ILE A 350 11.83 7.05 -9.41
CA ILE A 350 13.27 6.83 -9.61
C ILE A 350 13.55 6.36 -11.04
N ALA A 351 12.81 5.35 -11.51
CA ALA A 351 12.98 4.81 -12.85
C ALA A 351 12.67 5.86 -13.94
N TRP A 352 11.65 6.70 -13.74
CA TRP A 352 11.39 7.83 -14.63
C TRP A 352 12.57 8.79 -14.70
N ALA A 353 13.14 9.17 -13.54
CA ALA A 353 14.30 10.04 -13.49
C ALA A 353 15.55 9.41 -14.16
N MET A 354 15.79 8.12 -13.94
CA MET A 354 16.85 7.37 -14.62
C MET A 354 16.67 7.37 -16.15
N GLU A 355 15.44 7.24 -16.66
CA GLU A 355 15.21 7.32 -18.10
C GLU A 355 15.45 8.73 -18.66
N LEU A 356 15.00 9.77 -17.96
CA LEU A 356 15.29 11.15 -18.38
C LEU A 356 16.81 11.40 -18.43
N TYR A 357 17.55 10.89 -17.44
CA TYR A 357 19.00 10.99 -17.37
C TYR A 357 19.69 10.19 -18.48
N GLN A 358 19.29 8.94 -18.70
CA GLN A 358 19.78 8.09 -19.80
C GLN A 358 19.63 8.77 -21.17
N ARG A 359 18.54 9.53 -21.36
CA ARG A 359 18.24 10.25 -22.60
C ARG A 359 18.93 11.62 -22.71
N GLY A 360 19.70 12.04 -21.70
CA GLY A 360 20.35 13.35 -21.65
C GLY A 360 19.37 14.52 -21.52
N LEU A 361 18.16 14.27 -21.01
CA LEU A 361 17.14 15.30 -20.79
C LEU A 361 17.30 16.01 -19.43
N ILE A 362 17.96 15.34 -18.49
CA ILE A 362 18.46 15.89 -17.23
C ILE A 362 19.90 15.42 -17.04
N ASP A 363 20.66 16.13 -16.21
CA ASP A 363 22.07 15.88 -15.93
C ASP A 363 22.36 16.00 -14.42
N GLU A 364 23.63 15.81 -14.03
CA GLU A 364 24.06 15.91 -12.64
C GLU A 364 23.83 17.32 -12.05
N LYS A 365 23.72 18.36 -12.88
CA LYS A 365 23.41 19.71 -12.39
C LYS A 365 21.95 19.79 -11.92
N VAL A 366 21.03 19.17 -12.66
CA VAL A 366 19.60 19.11 -12.28
C VAL A 366 19.39 18.21 -11.07
N THR A 367 20.11 17.09 -10.98
CA THR A 367 19.92 16.07 -9.93
C THR A 367 20.71 16.37 -8.64
N GLY A 368 21.43 17.49 -8.58
CA GLY A 368 22.22 17.86 -7.40
C GLY A 368 23.50 17.02 -7.22
N GLY A 369 24.06 16.52 -8.32
CA GLY A 369 25.30 15.74 -8.37
C GLY A 369 25.08 14.23 -8.52
N LEU A 370 23.84 13.75 -8.52
CA LEU A 370 23.53 12.32 -8.61
C LEU A 370 23.60 11.81 -10.06
N SER A 371 24.43 10.80 -10.29
CA SER A 371 24.45 10.04 -11.54
C SER A 371 23.34 9.00 -11.55
N LEU A 372 22.23 9.27 -12.24
CA LEU A 372 21.04 8.41 -12.25
C LEU A 372 21.14 7.28 -13.30
N ARG A 373 22.15 6.42 -13.16
CA ARG A 373 22.29 5.21 -13.97
C ARG A 373 21.37 4.11 -13.46
N TRP A 374 20.85 3.27 -14.37
CA TRP A 374 20.06 2.10 -14.00
C TRP A 374 20.82 1.21 -13.01
N GLY A 375 20.14 0.79 -11.95
CA GLY A 375 20.68 -0.08 -10.90
C GLY A 375 21.71 0.57 -9.98
N ASP A 376 21.94 1.88 -10.07
CA ASP A 376 22.90 2.56 -9.19
C ASP A 376 22.37 2.62 -7.75
N HIS A 377 22.96 1.79 -6.89
CA HIS A 377 22.60 1.66 -5.48
C HIS A 377 22.55 3.01 -4.76
N HIS A 378 23.61 3.81 -4.85
CA HIS A 378 23.72 5.08 -4.13
C HIS A 378 22.68 6.09 -4.62
N ALA A 379 22.48 6.19 -5.94
CA ALA A 379 21.46 7.08 -6.49
C ALA A 379 20.05 6.69 -6.03
N MET A 380 19.74 5.39 -6.00
CA MET A 380 18.44 4.89 -5.56
C MET A 380 18.17 5.19 -4.08
N THR A 381 19.10 4.84 -3.19
CA THR A 381 18.93 5.04 -1.74
C THR A 381 18.90 6.52 -1.37
N GLU A 382 19.76 7.34 -1.98
CA GLU A 382 19.80 8.78 -1.74
C GLU A 382 18.53 9.48 -2.25
N LEU A 383 17.96 9.08 -3.40
CA LEU A 383 16.68 9.62 -3.84
C LEU A 383 15.54 9.30 -2.88
N ILE A 384 15.53 8.11 -2.26
CA ILE A 384 14.51 7.75 -1.25
C ILE A 384 14.67 8.62 0.00
N HIS A 385 15.90 8.87 0.45
CA HIS A 385 16.18 9.82 1.52
C HIS A 385 15.66 11.23 1.20
N GLN A 386 15.98 11.74 0.01
CA GLN A 386 15.55 13.05 -0.47
C GLN A 386 14.02 13.15 -0.57
N MET A 387 13.35 12.12 -1.09
CA MET A 387 11.88 12.06 -1.12
C MET A 387 11.29 12.11 0.29
N GLY A 388 11.79 11.29 1.22
CA GLY A 388 11.27 11.20 2.59
C GLY A 388 11.50 12.45 3.43
N ARG A 389 12.59 13.18 3.16
CA ARG A 389 12.92 14.47 3.80
C ARG A 389 12.37 15.68 3.05
N LYS A 390 11.87 15.46 1.82
CA LYS A 390 11.37 16.49 0.91
C LYS A 390 12.44 17.56 0.62
N GLU A 391 13.63 17.08 0.27
CA GLU A 391 14.81 17.91 -0.04
C GLU A 391 15.43 17.53 -1.39
N GLY A 392 16.27 18.39 -1.96
CA GLY A 392 17.00 18.09 -3.19
C GLY A 392 16.10 17.74 -4.37
N PHE A 393 16.59 16.84 -5.24
CA PHE A 393 15.85 16.37 -6.41
C PHE A 393 14.71 15.43 -6.02
N GLY A 394 14.86 14.60 -4.99
CA GLY A 394 13.78 13.74 -4.50
C GLY A 394 12.57 14.53 -3.97
N GLY A 395 12.81 15.66 -3.29
CA GLY A 395 11.76 16.58 -2.85
C GLY A 395 11.10 17.33 -4.01
N PHE A 396 11.82 17.57 -5.11
CA PHE A 396 11.24 18.10 -6.34
C PHE A 396 10.27 17.09 -6.98
N LEU A 397 10.60 15.80 -6.99
CA LEU A 397 9.72 14.73 -7.50
C LEU A 397 8.36 14.64 -6.77
N ASP A 398 8.32 15.03 -5.49
CA ASP A 398 7.12 15.06 -4.66
C ASP A 398 6.05 16.06 -5.14
N GLU A 399 6.40 17.04 -5.98
CA GLU A 399 5.41 17.93 -6.58
C GLU A 399 4.44 17.21 -7.54
N GLY A 400 4.76 15.95 -7.88
CA GLY A 400 4.01 15.11 -8.77
C GLY A 400 4.42 15.29 -10.21
N TRP A 401 4.31 14.20 -10.97
CA TRP A 401 4.84 14.09 -12.33
C TRP A 401 4.48 15.26 -13.25
N LYS A 402 3.25 15.78 -13.19
CA LYS A 402 2.82 16.91 -14.05
C LYS A 402 3.59 18.19 -13.75
N ALA A 403 3.71 18.53 -12.47
CA ALA A 403 4.38 19.76 -12.04
C ALA A 403 5.88 19.67 -12.35
N VAL A 404 6.49 18.54 -12.01
CA VAL A 404 7.89 18.23 -12.31
C VAL A 404 8.17 18.34 -13.81
N ASN A 405 7.39 17.64 -14.64
CA ASN A 405 7.55 17.63 -16.09
C ASN A 405 7.40 19.03 -16.70
N THR A 406 6.43 19.82 -16.21
CA THR A 406 6.23 21.22 -16.63
C THR A 406 7.42 22.10 -16.24
N LYS A 407 7.95 21.94 -15.02
CA LYS A 407 9.10 22.72 -14.54
C LYS A 407 10.40 22.37 -15.26
N LEU A 408 10.59 21.11 -15.67
CA LEU A 408 11.77 20.68 -16.42
C LEU A 408 11.73 21.15 -17.88
N PHE A 409 10.58 21.08 -18.55
CA PHE A 409 10.52 21.21 -20.01
C PHE A 409 9.63 22.36 -20.52
N GLY A 410 8.96 23.09 -19.64
CA GLY A 410 8.09 24.21 -20.01
C GLY A 410 7.01 23.80 -21.02
N GLU A 411 6.92 24.52 -22.13
CA GLU A 411 5.96 24.24 -23.21
C GLU A 411 6.19 22.88 -23.88
N ALA A 412 7.39 22.31 -23.80
CA ALA A 412 7.70 21.00 -24.37
C ALA A 412 7.24 19.82 -23.49
N ALA A 413 6.76 20.08 -22.26
CA ALA A 413 6.34 19.04 -21.32
C ALA A 413 5.39 17.97 -21.92
N PRO A 414 4.38 18.29 -22.75
CA PRO A 414 3.52 17.28 -23.37
C PRO A 414 4.28 16.21 -24.19
N MET A 415 5.44 16.55 -24.77
CA MET A 415 6.26 15.60 -25.53
C MET A 415 6.91 14.54 -24.62
N TYR A 416 7.16 14.89 -23.37
CA TYR A 416 7.90 14.07 -22.41
C TYR A 416 7.00 13.25 -21.47
N GLU A 417 5.68 13.47 -21.49
CA GLU A 417 4.71 12.67 -20.72
C GLU A 417 4.77 11.17 -21.05
N ARG A 418 5.23 10.80 -22.26
CA ARG A 418 5.45 9.41 -22.67
C ARG A 418 6.46 8.64 -21.81
N TYR A 419 7.34 9.34 -21.09
CA TYR A 419 8.35 8.73 -20.21
C TYR A 419 7.83 8.50 -18.79
N ILE A 420 6.59 8.88 -18.50
CA ILE A 420 5.96 8.61 -17.21
C ILE A 420 4.63 7.85 -17.42
N PRO A 421 4.67 6.51 -17.54
CA PRO A 421 3.48 5.71 -17.79
C PRO A 421 2.48 5.81 -16.63
N MET A 422 1.34 6.44 -16.89
CA MET A 422 0.33 6.80 -15.88
C MET A 422 -1.07 6.38 -16.32
N ILE A 423 -1.91 5.89 -15.41
CA ILE A 423 -3.35 5.69 -15.63
C ILE A 423 -4.14 6.44 -14.57
N LYS A 424 -4.93 7.43 -15.02
CA LYS A 424 -5.67 8.40 -14.18
C LYS A 424 -4.77 9.08 -13.14
N GLY A 425 -3.52 9.34 -13.52
CA GLY A 425 -2.54 10.03 -12.67
C GLY A 425 -1.83 9.15 -11.65
N GLU A 426 -2.08 7.84 -11.60
CA GLU A 426 -1.26 6.90 -10.80
C GLU A 426 -0.26 6.16 -11.69
N PRO A 427 0.97 5.85 -11.19
CA PRO A 427 1.98 5.11 -11.96
C PRO A 427 1.47 3.72 -12.35
N MET A 428 1.88 3.24 -13.51
CA MET A 428 1.48 1.92 -13.95
C MET A 428 2.16 0.82 -13.09
N GLU A 429 1.36 -0.14 -12.61
CA GLU A 429 1.81 -1.10 -11.58
C GLU A 429 2.51 -2.34 -12.17
N GLY A 430 2.36 -2.60 -13.46
CA GLY A 430 2.92 -3.77 -14.14
C GLY A 430 2.92 -3.62 -15.66
N ASN A 431 3.61 -4.52 -16.37
CA ASN A 431 3.63 -4.45 -17.83
C ASN A 431 2.38 -5.09 -18.42
N PHE A 432 1.47 -4.25 -18.92
CA PHE A 432 0.18 -4.70 -19.44
C PHE A 432 0.20 -5.14 -20.91
N LYS A 433 1.34 -5.01 -21.62
CA LYS A 433 1.43 -5.34 -23.06
C LYS A 433 1.13 -6.83 -23.32
N GLY A 434 1.46 -7.70 -22.37
CA GLY A 434 1.20 -9.15 -22.44
C GLY A 434 0.01 -9.65 -21.60
N MET A 435 -0.77 -8.75 -20.99
CA MET A 435 -1.87 -9.10 -20.08
C MET A 435 -3.08 -8.19 -20.31
N ILE A 436 -3.98 -8.58 -21.22
CA ILE A 436 -5.11 -7.76 -21.66
C ILE A 436 -6.14 -7.59 -20.54
N ALA A 437 -6.42 -8.65 -19.76
CA ALA A 437 -7.35 -8.55 -18.65
C ALA A 437 -6.79 -7.62 -17.55
N GLN A 438 -5.48 -7.66 -17.32
CA GLN A 438 -4.83 -6.70 -16.43
C GLN A 438 -4.90 -5.26 -16.99
N ALA A 439 -4.64 -5.07 -18.28
CA ALA A 439 -4.71 -3.77 -18.96
C ALA A 439 -6.10 -3.14 -18.79
N LEU A 440 -7.16 -3.91 -19.09
CA LEU A 440 -8.55 -3.47 -18.93
C LEU A 440 -8.87 -3.18 -17.46
N GLY A 441 -8.41 -4.03 -16.55
CA GLY A 441 -8.57 -3.84 -15.11
C GLY A 441 -7.96 -2.52 -14.63
N ALA A 442 -6.72 -2.22 -15.03
CA ALA A 442 -6.05 -0.97 -14.69
C ALA A 442 -6.74 0.24 -15.35
N ALA A 443 -7.11 0.14 -16.62
CA ALA A 443 -7.81 1.19 -17.37
C ALA A 443 -9.17 1.55 -16.77
N THR A 444 -9.88 0.59 -16.17
CA THR A 444 -11.21 0.79 -15.57
C THR A 444 -11.20 0.97 -14.06
N ALA A 445 -10.07 0.72 -13.39
CA ALA A 445 -9.94 0.86 -11.94
C ALA A 445 -10.31 2.26 -11.45
N THR A 446 -11.07 2.31 -10.35
CA THR A 446 -11.66 3.55 -9.80
C THR A 446 -10.65 4.52 -9.19
N ARG A 447 -9.45 4.04 -8.82
CA ARG A 447 -8.40 4.82 -8.14
C ARG A 447 -7.16 5.06 -8.99
N GLY A 448 -7.23 4.86 -10.30
CA GLY A 448 -6.06 4.84 -11.20
C GLY A 448 -5.49 3.43 -11.39
N SER A 449 -4.32 3.33 -12.03
CA SER A 449 -3.64 2.05 -12.31
C SER A 449 -3.63 1.19 -11.04
N CYS A 450 -4.40 0.09 -11.03
CA CYS A 450 -4.44 -0.79 -9.88
C CYS A 450 -4.85 -2.22 -10.18
N HIS A 451 -3.91 -3.15 -9.97
CA HIS A 451 -4.07 -4.58 -10.20
C HIS A 451 -5.01 -5.25 -9.18
N LEU A 452 -5.19 -4.65 -8.00
CA LEU A 452 -6.09 -5.16 -6.95
C LEU A 452 -7.57 -4.77 -7.16
N ARG A 453 -7.91 -4.11 -8.28
CA ARG A 453 -9.29 -3.71 -8.61
C ARG A 453 -9.97 -4.59 -9.65
N SER A 454 -9.25 -5.56 -10.18
CA SER A 454 -9.75 -6.60 -11.08
C SER A 454 -9.24 -7.96 -10.61
N ARG A 455 -9.77 -9.04 -11.21
CA ARG A 455 -9.32 -10.41 -10.96
C ARG A 455 -8.57 -10.96 -12.18
N TYR A 456 -7.53 -10.23 -12.60
CA TYR A 456 -6.69 -10.62 -13.74
C TYR A 456 -5.78 -11.82 -13.44
N THR A 457 -5.69 -12.28 -12.19
CA THR A 457 -4.81 -13.38 -11.79
C THR A 457 -5.08 -14.69 -12.52
N LEU A 458 -6.29 -14.90 -13.07
CA LEU A 458 -6.57 -16.06 -13.91
C LEU A 458 -5.77 -16.06 -15.23
N GLU A 459 -5.58 -14.87 -15.82
CA GLU A 459 -4.72 -14.64 -16.99
C GLU A 459 -3.25 -14.80 -16.60
N GLU A 460 -2.83 -14.16 -15.51
CA GLU A 460 -1.43 -14.19 -15.03
C GLU A 460 -0.95 -15.61 -14.70
N PHE A 461 -1.79 -16.44 -14.06
CA PHE A 461 -1.41 -17.83 -13.77
C PHE A 461 -1.54 -18.77 -14.97
N SER A 462 -1.98 -18.29 -16.14
CA SER A 462 -2.22 -19.07 -17.36
C SER A 462 -2.88 -20.42 -17.08
N LEU A 463 -3.97 -20.38 -16.28
CA LEU A 463 -4.63 -21.61 -15.84
C LEU A 463 -5.19 -22.40 -17.03
N PRO A 464 -5.18 -23.75 -16.98
CA PRO A 464 -5.76 -24.56 -18.04
C PRO A 464 -7.21 -24.16 -18.34
N SER A 465 -7.60 -24.11 -19.61
CA SER A 465 -8.93 -23.64 -20.06
C SER A 465 -10.09 -24.31 -19.33
N LYS A 466 -10.01 -25.63 -19.09
CA LYS A 466 -10.99 -26.38 -18.30
C LYS A 466 -11.14 -25.85 -16.87
N VAL A 467 -10.02 -25.52 -16.21
CA VAL A 467 -10.03 -24.97 -14.85
C VAL A 467 -10.64 -23.58 -14.85
N VAL A 468 -10.33 -22.76 -15.86
CA VAL A 468 -10.94 -21.44 -16.03
C VAL A 468 -12.45 -21.58 -16.23
N ALA A 469 -12.88 -22.53 -17.06
CA ALA A 469 -14.29 -22.79 -17.32
C ALA A 469 -15.05 -23.24 -16.06
N ASP A 470 -14.47 -24.14 -15.26
CA ASP A 470 -15.03 -24.57 -13.98
C ASP A 470 -15.18 -23.40 -12.99
N ILE A 471 -14.22 -22.45 -12.99
CA ILE A 471 -14.26 -21.26 -12.10
C ILE A 471 -15.31 -20.26 -12.56
N LEU A 472 -15.42 -20.02 -13.86
CA LEU A 472 -16.32 -19.01 -14.42
C LEU A 472 -17.73 -19.54 -14.69
N GLY A 473 -17.92 -20.86 -14.67
CA GLY A 473 -19.17 -21.53 -15.03
C GLY A 473 -19.46 -21.50 -16.54
N ARG A 474 -18.47 -21.15 -17.37
CA ARG A 474 -18.57 -21.09 -18.83
C ARG A 474 -17.17 -21.19 -19.47
N GLU A 475 -17.06 -21.75 -20.66
CA GLU A 475 -15.82 -21.71 -21.43
C GLU A 475 -15.50 -20.27 -21.85
N VAL A 476 -14.20 -19.92 -21.79
CA VAL A 476 -13.66 -18.65 -22.27
C VAL A 476 -12.62 -18.99 -23.30
N ASN A 477 -12.70 -18.34 -24.46
CA ASN A 477 -11.73 -18.53 -25.52
C ASN A 477 -10.33 -18.13 -25.00
N PRO A 478 -9.33 -19.04 -25.05
CA PRO A 478 -7.98 -18.74 -24.60
C PRO A 478 -7.26 -17.73 -25.49
N ASP A 479 -7.78 -17.46 -26.70
CA ASP A 479 -7.26 -16.43 -27.58
C ASP A 479 -7.52 -15.02 -27.00
N PRO A 480 -6.48 -14.24 -26.67
CA PRO A 480 -6.62 -12.89 -26.14
C PRO A 480 -7.25 -11.90 -27.15
N ASP A 481 -7.29 -12.22 -28.44
CA ASP A 481 -7.88 -11.38 -29.49
C ASP A 481 -9.32 -11.77 -29.87
N ALA A 482 -9.79 -12.95 -29.48
CA ALA A 482 -11.17 -13.40 -29.77
C ALA A 482 -12.22 -12.73 -28.88
N TYR A 483 -13.40 -12.41 -29.42
CA TYR A 483 -14.51 -11.84 -28.64
C TYR A 483 -15.51 -12.91 -28.17
N GLU A 484 -15.50 -14.11 -28.77
CA GLU A 484 -16.36 -15.21 -28.36
C GLU A 484 -16.07 -15.67 -26.92
N GLY A 485 -17.08 -15.64 -26.05
CA GLY A 485 -16.99 -16.15 -24.68
C GLY A 485 -16.38 -15.19 -23.65
N LYS A 486 -15.87 -14.03 -24.06
CA LYS A 486 -15.52 -12.91 -23.15
C LYS A 486 -16.80 -12.15 -22.76
#